data_AF-A0A4S3JAY5-F1
#
_entry.id   AF-A0A4S3JAY5-F1
#
_cell.length_a   1.000
_cell.length_b   1.000
_cell.length_c   1.000
_cell.angle_alpha   90.00
_cell.angle_beta   90.00
_cell.angle_gamma   90.00
#
_symmetry.space_group_name_H-M   'P 1'
#
loop_
_entity.id
_entity.type
_entity.pdbx_description
1 polymer ?
#
loop_
_entity_poly.entity_id
_entity_poly.type
_entity_poly.pdbx_seq_one_letter_code
_entity_poly.pdbx_strand_id
1 'polypeptide(L)'
;MSLTIHTVGTSTIYREAERAIVALHVASDGENQSEISQNVTKTSNQIQSLLRHISPQTADSDERTTPDAAIAFWSMSSLRTGSYRPWDSARNEHKERVYTAQTDFEIKFRNFDQLNQFATEVASDALVSVESVRWKLTDKARQEVGRECRKQAVGDAMAKAKDYASALDKENVVPVLIDDTESFSSSLYGIQCAPRAAAFGAHSGDDYQALSFVPDKCEVQCSVKMQFRVD
;
A
#
# COMPACT_ATOMS: atom_id res chain seq x y z
N MET A 1 37.41 -26.07 -24.58
CA MET A 1 37.25 -25.09 -23.49
C MET A 1 35.75 -24.85 -23.34
N SER A 2 35.16 -25.11 -22.17
CA SER A 2 33.73 -24.87 -21.95
C SER A 2 33.51 -23.40 -21.63
N LEU A 3 32.72 -22.70 -22.44
CA LEU A 3 32.34 -21.32 -22.18
C LEU A 3 31.22 -21.30 -21.13
N THR A 4 31.27 -20.33 -20.22
CA THR A 4 30.23 -20.12 -19.22
C THR A 4 29.68 -18.70 -19.35
N ILE A 5 28.35 -18.58 -19.35
CA ILE A 5 27.64 -17.30 -19.40
C ILE A 5 26.88 -17.12 -18.10
N HIS A 6 27.04 -15.96 -17.46
CA HIS A 6 26.22 -15.54 -16.33
C HIS A 6 25.28 -14.42 -16.78
N THR A 7 24.00 -14.55 -16.47
CA THR A 7 23.01 -13.52 -16.80
C THR A 7 22.14 -13.21 -15.60
N VAL A 8 21.62 -11.98 -15.57
CA VAL A 8 20.51 -11.61 -14.70
C VAL A 8 19.27 -11.45 -15.58
N GLY A 9 18.28 -12.30 -15.34
CA GLY A 9 16.98 -12.23 -15.96
C GLY A 9 16.03 -11.42 -15.11
N THR A 10 15.27 -10.52 -15.72
CA THR A 10 14.36 -9.61 -15.02
C THR A 10 12.99 -9.62 -15.67
N SER A 11 11.95 -9.43 -14.87
CA SER A 11 10.58 -9.29 -15.36
C SER A 11 9.79 -8.33 -14.49
N THR A 12 8.89 -7.59 -15.12
CA THR A 12 7.94 -6.69 -14.47
C THR A 12 6.55 -6.96 -15.03
N ILE A 13 5.59 -7.24 -14.14
CA ILE A 13 4.18 -7.41 -14.51
C ILE A 13 3.34 -6.36 -13.79
N TYR A 14 2.49 -5.68 -14.55
CA TYR A 14 1.49 -4.75 -14.03
C TYR A 14 0.11 -5.41 -13.96
N ARG A 15 -0.60 -5.19 -12.86
CA ARG A 15 -1.98 -5.63 -12.65
C ARG A 15 -2.82 -4.54 -12.02
N GLU A 16 -4.10 -4.50 -12.38
CA GLU A 16 -5.06 -3.63 -11.70
C GLU A 16 -5.14 -4.01 -10.22
N ALA A 17 -5.31 -3.01 -9.37
CA ALA A 17 -5.45 -3.24 -7.95
C ALA A 17 -6.77 -3.93 -7.63
N GLU A 18 -6.72 -4.88 -6.70
CA GLU A 18 -7.90 -5.61 -6.24
C GLU A 18 -8.37 -5.12 -4.87
N ARG A 19 -7.51 -4.39 -4.14
CA ARG A 19 -7.75 -3.88 -2.79
C ARG A 19 -7.16 -2.48 -2.65
N ALA A 20 -7.81 -1.67 -1.84
CA ALA A 20 -7.29 -0.38 -1.40
C ALA A 20 -7.10 -0.42 0.12
N ILE A 21 -5.94 0.00 0.60
CA ILE A 21 -5.64 0.14 2.03
C ILE A 21 -5.60 1.62 2.36
N VAL A 22 -6.56 2.08 3.15
CA VAL A 22 -6.64 3.45 3.66
C VAL A 22 -6.02 3.49 5.05
N ALA A 23 -5.09 4.41 5.25
CA ALA A 23 -4.63 4.81 6.57
C ALA A 23 -5.35 6.11 6.97
N LEU A 24 -6.04 6.09 8.10
CA LEU A 24 -6.60 7.28 8.72
C LEU A 24 -5.87 7.59 10.00
N HIS A 25 -5.69 8.88 10.27
CA HIS A 25 -5.19 9.40 11.52
C HIS A 25 -6.26 10.26 12.16
N VAL A 26 -6.58 9.99 13.41
CA VAL A 26 -7.50 10.82 14.19
C VAL A 26 -6.70 11.45 15.31
N ALA A 27 -6.65 12.78 15.35
CA ALA A 27 -5.88 13.50 16.35
C ALA A 27 -6.58 14.77 16.82
N SER A 28 -6.32 15.12 18.09
CA SER A 28 -6.74 16.38 18.69
C SER A 28 -5.65 16.86 19.63
N ASP A 29 -5.38 18.16 19.59
CA ASP A 29 -4.52 18.84 20.53
C ASP A 29 -5.23 20.02 21.20
N GLY A 30 -4.77 20.40 22.40
CA GLY A 30 -5.38 21.47 23.17
C GLY A 30 -4.89 21.56 24.62
N GLU A 31 -5.42 22.51 25.38
CA GLU A 31 -5.01 22.81 26.75
C GLU A 31 -5.64 21.86 27.79
N ASN A 32 -6.75 21.19 27.45
CA ASN A 32 -7.48 20.29 28.34
C ASN A 32 -7.36 18.82 27.90
N GLN A 33 -6.58 18.04 28.66
CA GLN A 33 -6.35 16.62 28.39
C GLN A 33 -7.62 15.77 28.31
N SER A 34 -8.60 16.06 29.17
CA SER A 34 -9.85 15.29 29.23
C SER A 34 -10.68 15.53 27.97
N GLU A 35 -10.79 16.80 27.57
CA GLU A 35 -11.55 17.21 26.38
C GLU A 35 -10.97 16.62 25.10
N ILE A 36 -9.65 16.72 24.88
CA ILE A 36 -9.04 16.16 23.66
C ILE A 36 -9.19 14.64 23.59
N SER A 37 -9.15 13.95 24.73
CA SER A 37 -9.29 12.49 24.79
C SER A 37 -10.72 12.09 24.47
N GLN A 38 -11.70 12.86 24.95
CA GLN A 38 -13.12 12.68 24.63
C GLN A 38 -13.39 12.95 23.14
N ASN A 39 -12.80 14.00 22.57
CA ASN A 39 -12.94 14.33 21.15
C ASN A 39 -12.44 13.19 20.24
N VAL A 40 -11.23 12.67 20.50
CA VAL A 40 -10.69 11.55 19.72
C VAL A 40 -11.52 10.28 19.92
N THR A 41 -11.97 10.01 21.15
CA THR A 41 -12.81 8.84 21.45
C THR A 41 -14.16 8.91 20.72
N LYS A 42 -14.82 10.07 20.74
CA LYS A 42 -16.10 10.29 20.06
C LYS A 42 -15.96 10.09 18.55
N THR A 43 -14.96 10.73 17.95
CA THR A 43 -14.65 10.62 16.51
C THR A 43 -14.33 9.19 16.12
N SER A 44 -13.53 8.50 16.93
CA SER A 44 -13.20 7.09 16.72
C SER A 44 -14.43 6.19 16.75
N ASN A 45 -15.36 6.43 17.68
CA ASN A 45 -16.61 5.66 17.78
C ASN A 45 -17.54 5.92 16.59
N GLN A 46 -17.55 7.15 16.05
CA GLN A 46 -18.29 7.49 14.83
C GLN A 46 -17.71 6.73 13.63
N ILE A 47 -16.39 6.78 13.43
CA ILE A 47 -15.71 6.02 12.36
C ILE A 47 -15.97 4.52 12.50
N GLN A 48 -15.86 3.95 13.70
CA GLN A 48 -16.17 2.52 13.93
C GLN A 48 -17.62 2.18 13.56
N SER A 49 -18.57 3.07 13.83
CA SER A 49 -19.98 2.86 13.51
C SER A 49 -20.20 2.88 12.00
N LEU A 50 -19.57 3.81 11.28
CA LEU A 50 -19.56 3.84 9.82
C LEU A 50 -18.96 2.56 9.25
N LEU A 51 -17.77 2.17 9.72
CA LEU A 51 -17.09 0.95 9.26
C LEU A 51 -17.93 -0.31 9.51
N ARG A 52 -18.60 -0.43 10.65
CA ARG A 52 -19.52 -1.55 10.93
C ARG A 52 -20.76 -1.53 10.02
N HIS A 53 -21.24 -0.36 9.63
CA HIS A 53 -22.36 -0.24 8.70
C HIS A 53 -22.01 -0.76 7.30
N ILE A 54 -20.84 -0.38 6.78
CA ILE A 54 -20.35 -0.84 5.45
C ILE A 54 -19.67 -2.22 5.49
N SER A 55 -19.46 -2.77 6.68
CA SER A 55 -18.89 -4.10 6.91
C SER A 55 -19.79 -4.91 7.85
N PRO A 56 -20.96 -5.40 7.38
CA PRO A 56 -21.79 -6.28 8.19
C PRO A 56 -20.98 -7.54 8.55
N GLN A 57 -20.57 -7.64 9.81
CA GLN A 57 -19.95 -8.85 10.35
C GLN A 57 -21.06 -9.88 10.58
N THR A 58 -20.95 -11.06 9.99
CA THR A 58 -21.77 -12.20 10.39
C THR A 58 -21.30 -12.65 11.76
N ALA A 59 -22.22 -12.80 12.71
CA ALA A 59 -21.93 -13.09 14.12
C ALA A 59 -21.29 -14.48 14.40
N ASP A 60 -20.98 -15.28 13.37
CA ASP A 60 -20.80 -16.74 13.52
C ASP A 60 -19.65 -17.37 12.72
N SER A 61 -18.67 -16.61 12.22
CA SER A 61 -17.53 -17.21 11.52
C SER A 61 -16.19 -16.54 11.83
N ASP A 62 -15.19 -17.36 12.14
CA ASP A 62 -13.75 -17.01 12.18
C ASP A 62 -13.29 -16.32 10.87
N GLU A 63 -14.06 -16.46 9.80
CA GLU A 63 -14.00 -15.64 8.60
C GLU A 63 -14.72 -14.30 8.86
N ARG A 64 -13.95 -13.30 9.31
CA ARG A 64 -14.43 -12.01 9.84
C ARG A 64 -15.27 -11.15 8.88
N THR A 65 -15.51 -11.58 7.64
CA THR A 65 -16.34 -10.83 6.69
C THR A 65 -16.81 -11.69 5.51
N THR A 66 -18.05 -11.49 5.04
CA THR A 66 -18.56 -12.15 3.82
C THR A 66 -17.74 -11.77 2.58
N PRO A 67 -17.69 -12.63 1.55
CA PRO A 67 -17.01 -12.33 0.29
C PRO A 67 -17.51 -11.06 -0.41
N ASP A 68 -18.78 -10.70 -0.17
CA ASP A 68 -19.47 -9.58 -0.81
C ASP A 68 -19.37 -8.25 -0.03
N ALA A 69 -18.80 -8.26 1.19
CA ALA A 69 -18.71 -7.01 1.94
C ALA A 69 -17.69 -6.05 1.32
N ALA A 70 -18.04 -4.75 1.38
CA ALA A 70 -17.25 -3.65 0.85
C ALA A 70 -15.86 -3.54 1.49
N ILE A 71 -15.74 -3.91 2.77
CA ILE A 71 -14.48 -3.96 3.51
C ILE A 71 -14.06 -5.42 3.68
N ALA A 72 -12.77 -5.70 3.47
CA ALA A 72 -12.19 -7.01 3.76
C ALA A 72 -11.73 -7.15 5.21
N PHE A 73 -11.21 -6.06 5.78
CA PHE A 73 -10.68 -6.01 7.13
C PHE A 73 -10.47 -4.55 7.55
N TRP A 74 -10.62 -4.24 8.82
CA TRP A 74 -10.14 -3.00 9.39
C TRP A 74 -9.58 -3.22 10.79
N SER A 75 -8.68 -2.34 11.21
CA SER A 75 -8.10 -2.32 12.55
C SER A 75 -7.90 -0.89 13.02
N MET A 76 -7.94 -0.71 14.34
CA MET A 76 -7.67 0.55 15.01
C MET A 76 -6.52 0.33 16.01
N SER A 77 -5.59 1.27 16.09
CA SER A 77 -4.52 1.24 17.09
C SER A 77 -5.04 1.63 18.48
N SER A 78 -4.24 1.36 19.52
CA SER A 78 -4.51 1.89 20.86
C SER A 78 -4.48 3.42 20.87
N LEU A 79 -5.37 4.05 21.67
CA LEU A 79 -5.34 5.49 21.91
C LEU A 79 -4.00 5.89 22.54
N ARG A 80 -3.28 6.81 21.89
CA ARG A 80 -2.03 7.38 22.40
C ARG A 80 -2.32 8.78 22.92
N THR A 81 -1.86 9.07 24.13
CA THR A 81 -1.94 10.41 24.72
C THR A 81 -0.54 10.91 25.08
N GLY A 82 -0.36 12.22 25.04
CA GLY A 82 0.91 12.88 25.28
C GLY A 82 0.73 14.32 25.69
N SER A 83 1.82 14.98 26.07
CA SER A 83 1.82 16.42 26.28
C SER A 83 3.21 16.99 26.02
N TYR A 84 3.27 18.23 25.56
CA TYR A 84 4.50 18.96 25.32
C TYR A 84 4.32 20.44 25.63
N ARG A 85 5.42 21.19 25.77
CA ARG A 85 5.38 22.65 25.92
C ARG A 85 5.96 23.28 24.66
N PRO A 86 5.14 23.89 23.79
CA PRO A 86 5.62 24.54 22.58
C PRO A 86 6.68 25.60 22.92
N TRP A 87 7.71 25.71 22.08
CA TRP A 87 8.71 26.76 22.21
C TRP A 87 8.28 28.01 21.44
N ASP A 88 8.29 29.17 22.10
CA ASP A 88 8.07 30.46 21.47
C ASP A 88 9.41 31.14 21.19
N SER A 89 9.84 31.10 19.92
CA SER A 89 11.10 31.74 19.51
C SER A 89 11.06 33.28 19.58
N ALA A 90 9.89 33.91 19.48
CA ALA A 90 9.76 35.37 19.51
C ALA A 90 9.86 35.91 20.94
N ARG A 91 9.35 35.15 21.91
CA ARG A 91 9.39 35.50 23.34
C ARG A 91 10.52 34.81 24.11
N ASN A 92 11.26 33.91 23.46
CA ASN A 92 12.35 33.11 24.03
C ASN A 92 11.93 32.35 25.30
N GLU A 93 10.72 31.76 25.27
CA GLU A 93 10.14 31.04 26.40
C GLU A 93 9.26 29.86 25.95
N HIS A 94 8.96 28.94 26.87
CA HIS A 94 7.99 27.88 26.63
C HIS A 94 6.56 28.39 26.86
N LYS A 95 5.66 28.07 25.91
CA LYS A 95 4.22 28.29 26.07
C LYS A 95 3.60 27.31 27.07
N GLU A 96 2.31 27.52 27.33
CA GLU A 96 1.50 26.59 28.12
C GLU A 96 1.54 25.18 27.55
N ARG A 97 1.31 24.20 28.43
CA ARG A 97 1.37 22.78 28.06
C ARG A 97 0.20 22.46 27.15
N VAL A 98 0.53 21.90 25.99
CA VAL A 98 -0.44 21.34 25.04
C VAL A 98 -0.48 19.84 25.26
N TYR A 99 -1.68 19.30 25.35
CA TYR A 99 -1.95 17.88 25.38
C TYR A 99 -2.29 17.40 23.98
N THR A 100 -1.96 16.15 23.67
CA THR A 100 -2.24 15.51 22.40
C THR A 100 -2.91 14.17 22.63
N ALA A 101 -3.93 13.85 21.86
CA ALA A 101 -4.55 12.54 21.79
C ALA A 101 -4.62 12.12 20.33
N GLN A 102 -4.30 10.86 20.03
CA GLN A 102 -4.29 10.36 18.66
C GLN A 102 -4.55 8.85 18.58
N THR A 103 -5.04 8.40 17.43
CA THR A 103 -5.18 6.99 17.07
C THR A 103 -5.24 6.82 15.57
N ASP A 104 -4.87 5.64 15.09
CA ASP A 104 -4.79 5.31 13.67
C ASP A 104 -5.77 4.19 13.30
N PHE A 105 -6.30 4.26 12.08
CA PHE A 105 -7.07 3.18 11.47
C PHE A 105 -6.37 2.69 10.21
N GLU A 106 -6.37 1.37 10.00
CA GLU A 106 -6.05 0.76 8.71
C GLU A 106 -7.29 0.02 8.21
N ILE A 107 -7.77 0.38 7.02
CA ILE A 107 -9.00 -0.15 6.44
C ILE A 107 -8.70 -0.71 5.05
N LYS A 108 -9.05 -1.97 4.80
CA LYS A 108 -8.85 -2.67 3.53
C LYS A 108 -10.17 -2.77 2.78
N PHE A 109 -10.35 -1.96 1.75
CA PHE A 109 -11.53 -1.95 0.89
C PHE A 109 -11.41 -2.96 -0.26
N ARG A 110 -12.54 -3.61 -0.57
CA ARG A 110 -12.77 -4.38 -1.80
C ARG A 110 -13.54 -3.55 -2.83
N ASN A 111 -14.48 -2.74 -2.37
CA ASN A 111 -15.32 -1.89 -3.21
C ASN A 111 -14.79 -0.44 -3.18
N PHE A 112 -14.39 0.07 -4.34
CA PHE A 112 -13.78 1.41 -4.46
C PHE A 112 -14.81 2.55 -4.47
N ASP A 113 -16.06 2.28 -4.83
CA ASP A 113 -17.12 3.29 -4.72
C ASP A 113 -17.45 3.56 -3.24
N GLN A 114 -17.51 2.49 -2.44
CA GLN A 114 -17.67 2.57 -0.99
C GLN A 114 -16.47 3.23 -0.31
N LEU A 115 -15.26 3.01 -0.82
CA LEU A 115 -14.07 3.76 -0.40
C LEU A 115 -14.25 5.27 -0.63
N ASN A 116 -14.67 5.67 -1.83
CA ASN A 116 -14.82 7.08 -2.21
C ASN A 116 -15.87 7.79 -1.33
N GLN A 117 -17.01 7.14 -1.12
CA GLN A 117 -18.06 7.64 -0.23
C GLN A 117 -17.57 7.79 1.20
N PHE A 118 -16.97 6.73 1.76
CA PHE A 118 -16.43 6.73 3.12
C PHE A 118 -15.37 7.81 3.31
N ALA A 119 -14.41 7.92 2.39
CA ALA A 119 -13.33 8.88 2.47
C ALA A 119 -13.83 10.33 2.39
N THR A 120 -14.84 10.58 1.56
CA THR A 120 -15.51 11.90 1.48
C THR A 120 -16.18 12.25 2.80
N GLU A 121 -16.88 11.29 3.41
CA GLU A 121 -17.56 11.49 4.70
C GLU A 121 -16.55 11.80 5.82
N VAL A 122 -15.51 10.98 5.98
CA VAL A 122 -14.55 11.17 7.08
C VAL A 122 -13.62 12.37 6.87
N ALA A 123 -13.37 12.79 5.63
CA ALA A 123 -12.56 13.98 5.34
C ALA A 123 -13.27 15.29 5.72
N SER A 124 -14.57 15.27 6.01
CA SER A 124 -15.31 16.43 6.50
C SER A 124 -15.09 16.71 7.98
N ASP A 125 -14.53 15.76 8.73
CA ASP A 125 -14.24 15.89 10.16
C ASP A 125 -12.85 16.52 10.37
N ALA A 126 -12.81 17.62 11.13
CA ALA A 126 -11.58 18.38 11.38
C ALA A 126 -10.51 17.61 12.17
N LEU A 127 -10.89 16.54 12.89
CA LEU A 127 -9.99 15.72 13.68
C LEU A 127 -9.45 14.52 12.91
N VAL A 128 -9.91 14.30 11.67
CA VAL A 128 -9.57 13.13 10.85
C VAL A 128 -8.72 13.56 9.67
N SER A 129 -7.67 12.79 9.41
CA SER A 129 -6.79 12.94 8.26
C SER A 129 -6.69 11.62 7.51
N VAL A 130 -6.92 11.66 6.19
CA VAL A 130 -6.65 10.53 5.30
C VAL A 130 -5.16 10.57 4.93
N GLU A 131 -4.34 9.78 5.60
CA GLU A 131 -2.88 9.84 5.44
C GLU A 131 -2.41 9.24 4.12
N SER A 132 -2.96 8.08 3.75
CA SER A 132 -2.56 7.39 2.52
C SER A 132 -3.61 6.41 2.02
N VAL A 133 -3.63 6.20 0.71
CA VAL A 133 -4.34 5.11 0.05
C VAL A 133 -3.33 4.28 -0.73
N ARG A 134 -3.20 3.00 -0.37
CA ARG A 134 -2.25 2.06 -0.97
C ARG A 134 -3.00 0.99 -1.74
N TRP A 135 -2.62 0.77 -2.99
CA TRP A 135 -3.23 -0.23 -3.85
C TRP A 135 -2.54 -1.58 -3.70
N LYS A 136 -3.31 -2.66 -3.61
CA LYS A 136 -2.78 -4.01 -3.44
C LYS A 136 -3.54 -5.06 -4.25
N LEU A 137 -2.83 -6.10 -4.63
CA LEU A 137 -3.41 -7.37 -5.08
C LEU A 137 -3.86 -8.20 -3.87
N THR A 138 -4.80 -9.12 -4.07
CA THR A 138 -5.02 -10.19 -3.10
C THR A 138 -3.81 -11.10 -2.98
N ASP A 139 -3.68 -11.83 -1.88
CA ASP A 139 -2.57 -12.77 -1.68
C ASP A 139 -2.55 -13.86 -2.77
N LYS A 140 -3.73 -14.31 -3.20
CA LYS A 140 -3.87 -15.27 -4.31
C LYS A 140 -3.34 -14.68 -5.62
N ALA A 141 -3.83 -13.51 -6.03
CA ALA A 141 -3.38 -12.85 -7.25
C ALA A 141 -1.88 -12.52 -7.20
N ARG A 142 -1.37 -12.10 -6.05
CA ARG A 142 0.07 -11.85 -5.84
C ARG A 142 0.90 -13.12 -6.06
N GLN A 143 0.46 -14.27 -5.55
CA GLN A 143 1.15 -15.54 -5.77
C GLN A 143 1.11 -15.97 -7.24
N GLU A 144 -0.04 -15.82 -7.90
CA GLU A 144 -0.20 -16.16 -9.32
C GLU A 144 0.68 -15.29 -10.21
N VAL A 145 0.63 -13.97 -10.03
CA VAL A 145 1.46 -13.01 -10.77
C VAL A 145 2.94 -13.21 -10.46
N GLY A 146 3.29 -13.51 -9.21
CA GLY A 146 4.67 -13.81 -8.85
C GLY A 146 5.21 -15.07 -9.53
N ARG A 147 4.38 -16.12 -9.70
CA ARG A 147 4.76 -17.32 -10.46
C ARG A 147 5.02 -16.99 -11.93
N GLU A 148 4.16 -16.18 -12.53
CA GLU A 148 4.30 -15.76 -13.92
C GLU A 148 5.53 -14.88 -14.13
N CYS A 149 5.73 -13.90 -13.25
CA CYS A 149 6.85 -12.98 -13.27
C CYS A 149 8.20 -13.72 -13.14
N ARG A 150 8.30 -14.74 -12.29
CA ARG A 150 9.51 -15.59 -12.23
C ARG A 150 9.75 -16.37 -13.52
N LYS A 151 8.71 -16.91 -14.16
CA LYS A 151 8.86 -17.59 -15.46
C LYS A 151 9.40 -16.65 -16.54
N GLN A 152 8.89 -15.42 -16.58
CA GLN A 152 9.37 -14.39 -17.52
C GLN A 152 10.81 -13.98 -17.23
N ALA A 153 11.20 -13.84 -15.96
CA ALA A 153 12.58 -13.55 -15.60
C ALA A 153 13.56 -14.66 -16.03
N VAL A 154 13.18 -15.93 -15.86
CA VAL A 154 13.96 -17.07 -16.38
C VAL A 154 14.04 -17.04 -17.91
N GLY A 155 12.93 -16.72 -18.58
CA GLY A 155 12.89 -16.55 -20.03
C GLY A 155 13.85 -15.45 -20.51
N ASP A 156 13.87 -14.30 -19.84
CA ASP A 156 14.76 -13.17 -20.14
C ASP A 156 16.24 -13.52 -19.94
N ALA A 157 16.60 -14.20 -18.84
CA ALA A 157 17.95 -14.71 -18.63
C ALA A 157 18.40 -15.67 -19.75
N MET A 158 17.53 -16.61 -20.12
CA MET A 158 17.80 -17.58 -21.18
C MET A 158 17.95 -16.90 -22.56
N ALA A 159 17.12 -15.89 -22.85
CA ALA A 159 17.23 -15.11 -24.09
C ALA A 159 18.58 -14.38 -24.16
N LYS A 160 18.96 -13.66 -23.10
CA LYS A 160 20.27 -12.99 -23.00
C LYS A 160 21.43 -13.97 -23.19
N ALA A 161 21.36 -15.14 -22.58
CA ALA A 161 22.41 -16.15 -22.72
C ALA A 161 22.54 -16.67 -24.16
N LYS A 162 21.41 -16.86 -24.86
CA LYS A 162 21.40 -17.21 -26.28
C LYS A 162 21.94 -16.10 -27.16
N ASP A 163 21.58 -14.85 -26.89
CA ASP A 163 22.10 -13.69 -27.63
C ASP A 163 23.63 -13.64 -27.55
N TYR A 164 24.19 -13.78 -26.34
CA TYR A 164 25.64 -13.84 -26.13
C TYR A 164 26.31 -15.04 -26.78
N ALA A 165 25.70 -16.23 -26.72
CA ALA A 165 26.24 -17.42 -27.38
C ALA A 165 26.23 -17.28 -28.91
N SER A 166 25.14 -16.75 -29.48
CA SER A 166 25.00 -16.55 -30.92
C SER A 166 26.03 -15.57 -31.48
N ALA A 167 26.39 -14.53 -30.72
CA ALA A 167 27.45 -13.59 -31.08
C ALA A 167 28.85 -14.23 -31.14
N LEU A 168 29.00 -15.45 -30.63
CA LEU A 168 30.23 -16.25 -30.64
C LEU A 168 30.12 -17.49 -31.54
N ASP A 169 29.11 -17.52 -32.43
CA ASP A 169 28.79 -18.66 -33.31
C ASP A 169 28.57 -19.98 -32.54
N LYS A 170 27.97 -19.87 -31.34
CA LYS A 170 27.58 -21.01 -30.49
C LYS A 170 26.07 -21.11 -30.40
N GLU A 171 25.55 -22.34 -30.53
CA GLU A 171 24.09 -22.59 -30.51
C GLU A 171 23.61 -23.35 -29.27
N ASN A 172 24.47 -24.15 -28.65
CA ASN A 172 24.07 -25.02 -27.54
C ASN A 172 24.25 -24.33 -26.19
N VAL A 173 23.17 -23.72 -25.67
CA VAL A 173 23.15 -23.07 -24.34
C VAL A 173 22.39 -23.94 -23.35
N VAL A 174 23.09 -24.45 -22.33
CA VAL A 174 22.54 -25.34 -21.31
C VAL A 174 22.53 -24.64 -19.94
N PRO A 175 21.38 -24.46 -19.29
CA PRO A 175 21.32 -23.90 -17.93
C PRO A 175 21.98 -24.86 -16.93
N VAL A 176 22.81 -24.33 -16.03
CA VAL A 176 23.57 -25.08 -15.02
C VAL A 176 23.16 -24.69 -13.60
N LEU A 177 22.93 -23.40 -13.36
CA LEU A 177 22.57 -22.87 -12.04
C LEU A 177 21.46 -21.84 -12.20
N ILE A 178 20.51 -21.89 -11.27
CA ILE A 178 19.55 -20.81 -11.03
C ILE A 178 19.72 -20.37 -9.58
N ASP A 179 19.93 -19.08 -9.39
CA ASP A 179 20.06 -18.44 -8.10
C ASP A 179 18.99 -17.35 -7.95
N ASP A 180 18.04 -17.63 -7.04
CA ASP A 180 16.91 -16.78 -6.65
C ASP A 180 17.13 -16.20 -5.24
N THR A 181 18.37 -16.19 -4.73
CA THR A 181 18.70 -15.66 -3.41
C THR A 181 18.86 -14.15 -3.38
N GLU A 182 19.12 -13.52 -4.53
CA GLU A 182 18.98 -12.06 -4.71
C GLU A 182 17.57 -11.70 -5.17
N SER A 183 16.59 -12.19 -4.43
CA SER A 183 15.28 -11.56 -4.41
C SER A 183 15.46 -10.21 -3.73
N PHE A 184 15.32 -9.13 -4.51
CA PHE A 184 15.17 -7.76 -4.05
C PHE A 184 14.53 -7.75 -2.67
N SER A 185 15.17 -7.00 -1.75
CA SER A 185 14.59 -6.69 -0.46
C SER A 185 13.10 -6.49 -0.66
N SER A 186 12.30 -7.38 -0.08
CA SER A 186 11.01 -6.98 0.43
C SER A 186 11.34 -5.82 1.35
N SER A 187 11.38 -4.61 0.80
CA SER A 187 11.18 -3.41 1.57
C SER A 187 9.87 -3.69 2.28
N LEU A 188 10.02 -4.11 3.54
CA LEU A 188 9.09 -3.75 4.58
C LEU A 188 8.64 -2.33 4.22
N TYR A 189 7.33 -2.14 4.08
CA TYR A 189 6.65 -0.89 3.71
C TYR A 189 6.51 -0.61 2.20
N GLY A 190 5.25 -0.73 1.73
CA GLY A 190 4.73 -0.03 0.56
C GLY A 190 5.16 -0.57 -0.81
N ILE A 191 4.25 -1.27 -1.49
CA ILE A 191 4.21 -1.22 -2.97
C ILE A 191 4.00 0.26 -3.28
N GLN A 192 5.05 0.95 -3.73
CA GLN A 192 4.95 2.34 -4.18
C GLN A 192 4.29 2.32 -5.55
N CYS A 193 2.99 2.59 -5.55
CA CYS A 193 2.29 3.11 -6.71
C CYS A 193 3.00 4.39 -7.17
N ALA A 194 3.30 4.47 -8.46
CA ALA A 194 3.99 5.63 -9.01
C ALA A 194 3.08 6.85 -8.86
N PRO A 195 3.53 7.95 -8.22
CA PRO A 195 2.69 9.13 -8.09
C PRO A 195 2.49 9.74 -9.47
N ARG A 196 1.29 9.63 -10.03
CA ARG A 196 0.84 10.61 -11.02
C ARG A 196 0.65 11.92 -10.28
N ALA A 197 1.39 12.95 -10.68
CA ALA A 197 1.08 14.32 -10.33
C ALA A 197 -0.38 14.60 -10.71
N ALA A 198 -1.24 14.82 -9.71
CA ALA A 198 -2.60 15.26 -9.93
C ALA A 198 -2.55 16.62 -10.63
N ALA A 199 -2.95 16.65 -11.90
CA ALA A 199 -3.21 17.91 -12.59
C ALA A 199 -4.48 18.51 -11.97
N PHE A 200 -4.32 19.58 -11.18
CA PHE A 200 -5.44 20.39 -10.72
C PHE A 200 -6.04 21.14 -11.92
N GLY A 201 -7.02 20.52 -12.56
CA GLY A 201 -7.89 21.18 -13.54
C GLY A 201 -8.99 21.93 -12.81
N ALA A 202 -8.95 23.26 -12.83
CA ALA A 202 -10.04 24.10 -12.35
C ALA A 202 -11.24 23.97 -13.30
N HIS A 203 -12.35 23.41 -12.81
CA HIS A 203 -13.66 23.55 -13.42
C HIS A 203 -14.67 23.98 -12.36
N SER A 204 -15.32 25.10 -12.66
CA SER A 204 -16.36 25.73 -11.86
C SER A 204 -17.68 24.98 -12.01
N GLY A 205 -18.28 24.62 -10.89
CA GLY A 205 -19.65 24.08 -10.81
C GLY A 205 -19.92 23.55 -9.40
N ASP A 206 -20.91 24.12 -8.73
CA ASP A 206 -21.40 23.67 -7.42
C ASP A 206 -21.88 22.22 -7.50
N ASP A 207 -20.99 21.31 -7.10
CA ASP A 207 -21.29 19.96 -6.65
C ASP A 207 -20.19 19.64 -5.65
N TYR A 208 -20.54 19.21 -4.43
CA TYR A 208 -19.53 18.83 -3.43
C TYR A 208 -18.62 17.78 -4.06
N GLN A 209 -17.39 18.15 -4.42
CA GLN A 209 -16.47 17.25 -5.12
C GLN A 209 -16.13 16.10 -4.17
N ALA A 210 -16.86 14.99 -4.33
CA ALA A 210 -16.58 13.76 -3.63
C ALA A 210 -15.13 13.35 -3.93
N LEU A 211 -14.42 12.91 -2.90
CA LEU A 211 -13.09 12.35 -3.07
C LEU A 211 -13.20 11.08 -3.90
N SER A 212 -12.60 11.11 -5.09
CA SER A 212 -12.55 9.96 -6.00
C SER A 212 -11.13 9.43 -6.08
N PHE A 213 -10.90 8.27 -5.48
CA PHE A 213 -9.65 7.52 -5.62
C PHE A 213 -9.72 6.65 -6.87
N VAL A 214 -8.75 6.85 -7.76
CA VAL A 214 -8.60 6.02 -8.96
C VAL A 214 -7.58 4.92 -8.66
N PRO A 215 -7.96 3.63 -8.80
CA PRO A 215 -7.04 2.52 -8.62
C PRO A 215 -5.79 2.67 -9.48
N ASP A 216 -4.62 2.53 -8.86
CA ASP A 216 -3.35 2.44 -9.59
C ASP A 216 -2.96 0.97 -9.81
N LYS A 217 -2.09 0.74 -10.78
CA LYS A 217 -1.58 -0.60 -11.07
C LYS A 217 -0.60 -1.04 -10.00
N CYS A 218 -0.75 -2.27 -9.55
CA CYS A 218 0.25 -2.96 -8.76
C CYS A 218 1.34 -3.51 -9.67
N GLU A 219 2.59 -3.21 -9.32
CA GLU A 219 3.77 -3.72 -9.98
C GLU A 219 4.34 -4.92 -9.23
N VAL A 220 4.64 -5.99 -9.96
CA VAL A 220 5.36 -7.17 -9.45
C VAL A 220 6.63 -7.35 -10.26
N GLN A 221 7.77 -7.19 -9.60
CA GLN A 221 9.10 -7.34 -10.18
C GLN A 221 9.74 -8.65 -9.72
N CYS A 222 10.48 -9.29 -10.62
CA CYS A 222 11.26 -10.49 -10.34
C CYS A 222 12.62 -10.38 -11.01
N SER A 223 13.64 -10.93 -10.36
CA SER A 223 14.99 -11.03 -10.87
C SER A 223 15.54 -12.42 -10.54
N VAL A 224 16.31 -12.99 -11.44
CA VAL A 224 16.96 -14.30 -11.23
C VAL A 224 18.36 -14.27 -11.83
N LYS A 225 19.34 -14.76 -11.08
CA LYS A 225 20.70 -14.96 -11.61
C LYS A 225 20.78 -16.38 -12.16
N MET A 226 21.33 -16.52 -13.36
CA MET A 226 21.48 -17.81 -14.01
C MET A 226 22.89 -17.98 -14.56
N GLN A 227 23.36 -19.22 -14.54
CA GLN A 227 24.60 -19.63 -15.17
C GLN A 227 24.29 -20.67 -16.25
N PHE A 228 24.91 -20.50 -17.40
CA PHE A 228 24.78 -21.38 -18.55
C PHE A 228 26.15 -21.89 -18.98
N ARG A 229 26.19 -23.14 -19.44
CA ARG A 229 27.31 -23.71 -20.18
C ARG A 229 26.99 -23.61 -21.67
N VAL A 230 28.02 -23.28 -22.44
CA VAL A 230 27.95 -23.23 -23.90
C VAL A 230 29.01 -24.13 -24.49
N ASP A 231 28.58 -25.01 -25.40
CA ASP A 231 29.42 -26.00 -26.10
C ASP A 231 29.72 -25.56 -27.53
#